data_AF-A0A060ZCG6-F1
#
_entry.id   AF-A0A060ZCG6-F1
#
_cell.length_a   1.000
_cell.length_b   1.000
_cell.length_c   1.000
_cell.angle_alpha   90.00
_cell.angle_beta   90.00
_cell.angle_gamma   90.00
#
_symmetry.space_group_name_H-M   'P 1'
#
loop_
_entity.id
_entity.type
_entity.pdbx_description
1 polymer ?
#
loop_
_entity_poly.entity_id
_entity_poly.type
_entity_poly.pdbx_seq_one_letter_code
_entity_poly.pdbx_strand_id
1 'polypeptide(L)'
;MSRLSLSLSPFLLFTLSSATLPITFKCLEENNGIDKRVTRFVLPVGATINMDGTALYEAIAALFIAQVNNMDMNFGQILTISITATAASIGAAGIPQAGLVTMVIVLTSVGLPTDDITLIIAVDWFL
;
A
#
# COMPACT_ATOMS: atom_id res chain seq x y z
N MET A 1 -19.35 -11.87 16.03
CA MET A 1 -17.88 -11.78 15.85
C MET A 1 -17.28 -12.96 15.05
N SER A 2 -18.05 -13.72 14.22
CA SER A 2 -17.52 -14.91 13.51
C SER A 2 -17.48 -14.83 11.98
N ARG A 3 -18.07 -13.79 11.35
CA ARG A 3 -18.18 -13.72 9.88
C ARG A 3 -17.10 -12.90 9.18
N LEU A 4 -16.43 -11.99 9.90
CA LEU A 4 -15.28 -11.21 9.39
C LEU A 4 -13.95 -11.96 9.52
N SER A 5 -13.83 -12.88 10.48
CA SER A 5 -12.59 -13.63 10.74
C SER A 5 -12.19 -14.56 9.60
N LEU A 6 -13.15 -15.05 8.80
CA LEU A 6 -12.90 -15.95 7.68
C LEU A 6 -12.38 -15.22 6.42
N SER A 7 -12.60 -13.91 6.33
CA SER A 7 -12.04 -13.06 5.27
C SER A 7 -10.58 -12.69 5.53
N LEU A 8 -10.16 -12.65 6.80
CA LEU A 8 -8.81 -12.21 7.20
C LEU A 8 -7.76 -13.32 7.08
N SER A 9 -8.14 -14.58 7.25
CA SER A 9 -7.22 -15.73 7.20
C SER A 9 -6.54 -15.92 5.83
N PRO A 10 -7.25 -15.85 4.68
CA PRO A 10 -6.60 -15.87 3.37
C PRO A 10 -5.95 -14.52 2.98
N PHE A 11 -6.36 -13.42 3.62
CA PHE A 11 -5.77 -12.08 3.42
C PHE A 11 -4.30 -12.02 3.87
N LEU A 12 -3.96 -12.75 4.94
CA LEU A 12 -2.58 -12.89 5.42
C LEU A 12 -1.70 -13.83 4.59
N LEU A 13 -2.31 -14.68 3.74
CA LEU A 13 -1.59 -15.66 2.92
C LEU A 13 -1.42 -15.22 1.45
N PHE A 14 -2.20 -14.24 0.98
CA PHE A 14 -2.13 -13.72 -0.38
C PHE A 14 -2.01 -12.19 -0.36
N THR A 15 -0.79 -11.70 -0.54
CA THR A 15 -0.38 -10.29 -0.59
C THR A 15 -0.89 -9.53 -1.83
N LEU A 16 -2.12 -9.79 -2.29
CA LEU A 16 -2.68 -9.17 -3.50
C LEU A 16 -4.15 -8.80 -3.31
N SER A 17 -4.42 -7.50 -3.26
CA SER A 17 -5.75 -6.86 -3.31
C SER A 17 -6.61 -7.40 -4.48
N SER A 18 -5.98 -7.74 -5.61
CA SER A 18 -6.63 -8.31 -6.79
C SER A 18 -6.97 -9.81 -6.67
N ALA A 19 -6.19 -10.58 -5.92
CA ALA A 19 -6.41 -12.03 -5.76
C ALA A 19 -7.57 -12.33 -4.78
N THR A 20 -7.82 -11.45 -3.81
CA THR A 20 -8.91 -11.59 -2.84
C THR A 20 -10.25 -11.02 -3.34
N LEU A 21 -10.21 -10.24 -4.42
CA LEU A 21 -11.35 -9.53 -5.01
C LEU A 21 -12.59 -10.42 -5.29
N PRO A 22 -12.46 -11.65 -5.84
CA PRO A 22 -13.60 -12.56 -6.04
C PRO A 22 -14.25 -13.04 -4.74
N ILE A 23 -13.46 -13.21 -3.67
CA ILE A 23 -13.95 -13.63 -2.34
C ILE A 23 -14.69 -12.45 -1.68
N THR A 24 -14.14 -11.24 -1.84
CA THR A 24 -14.77 -10.00 -1.36
C THR A 24 -16.12 -9.74 -2.03
N PHE A 25 -16.23 -10.00 -3.35
CA PHE A 25 -17.51 -9.98 -4.06
C PHE A 25 -18.55 -10.90 -3.43
N LYS A 26 -18.20 -12.18 -3.21
CA LYS A 26 -19.12 -13.14 -2.56
C LYS A 26 -19.51 -12.70 -1.16
N CYS A 27 -18.57 -12.22 -0.35
CA CYS A 27 -18.88 -11.75 1.00
C CYS A 27 -19.84 -10.56 1.01
N LEU A 28 -19.64 -9.57 0.14
CA LEU A 28 -20.49 -8.38 0.12
C LEU A 28 -21.88 -8.65 -0.48
N GLU A 29 -21.97 -9.51 -1.49
CA GLU A 29 -23.25 -9.88 -2.11
C GLU A 29 -24.04 -10.89 -1.27
N GLU A 30 -23.39 -11.94 -0.74
CA GLU A 30 -24.07 -13.06 -0.06
C GLU A 30 -24.20 -12.86 1.46
N ASN A 31 -23.19 -12.30 2.15
CA ASN A 31 -23.24 -12.10 3.60
C ASN A 31 -23.82 -10.75 4.01
N ASN A 32 -23.58 -9.70 3.22
CA ASN A 32 -24.02 -8.33 3.53
C ASN A 32 -25.18 -7.83 2.65
N GLY A 33 -25.60 -8.61 1.64
CA GLY A 33 -26.77 -8.31 0.81
C GLY A 33 -26.66 -7.02 -0.02
N ILE A 34 -25.44 -6.59 -0.35
CA ILE A 34 -25.23 -5.37 -1.14
C ILE A 34 -25.62 -5.62 -2.61
N ASP A 35 -26.27 -4.63 -3.24
CA ASP A 35 -26.67 -4.69 -4.65
C ASP A 35 -25.45 -4.88 -5.58
N LYS A 36 -25.56 -5.87 -6.48
CA LYS A 36 -24.48 -6.24 -7.41
C LYS A 36 -24.02 -5.10 -8.31
N ARG A 37 -24.89 -4.13 -8.58
CA ARG A 37 -24.54 -2.94 -9.38
C ARG A 37 -23.53 -2.05 -8.65
N VAL A 38 -23.65 -1.95 -7.33
CA VAL A 38 -22.73 -1.17 -6.50
C VAL A 38 -21.41 -1.92 -6.33
N THR A 39 -21.45 -3.21 -5.97
CA THR A 39 -20.23 -4.01 -5.76
C THR A 39 -19.38 -4.07 -7.03
N ARG A 40 -20.00 -4.28 -8.20
CA ARG A 40 -19.29 -4.41 -9.48
C ARG A 40 -18.64 -3.13 -9.99
N PHE A 41 -19.04 -1.98 -9.48
CA PHE A 41 -18.40 -0.70 -9.79
C PHE A 41 -17.37 -0.33 -8.72
N VAL A 42 -17.77 -0.38 -7.45
CA VAL A 42 -16.95 0.13 -6.35
C VAL A 42 -15.77 -0.78 -6.02
N LEU A 43 -15.92 -2.11 -6.06
CA LEU A 43 -14.83 -3.01 -5.68
C LEU A 43 -13.64 -2.99 -6.65
N PRO A 44 -13.83 -3.05 -7.98
CA PRO A 44 -12.69 -2.97 -8.90
C PRO A 44 -11.98 -1.61 -8.84
N VAL A 45 -12.73 -0.51 -8.69
CA VAL A 45 -12.17 0.84 -8.56
C VAL A 45 -11.47 1.02 -7.20
N GLY A 46 -12.07 0.49 -6.13
CA GLY A 46 -11.49 0.53 -4.80
C GLY A 46 -10.21 -0.30 -4.73
N ALA A 47 -10.15 -1.46 -5.36
CA ALA A 47 -8.96 -2.31 -5.31
C ALA A 47 -7.72 -1.68 -5.98
N THR A 48 -7.90 -0.75 -6.92
CA THR A 48 -6.81 -0.01 -7.57
C THR A 48 -6.46 1.27 -6.82
N ILE A 49 -7.45 2.02 -6.33
CA ILE A 49 -7.22 3.31 -5.69
C ILE A 49 -6.84 3.17 -4.20
N ASN A 50 -7.38 2.16 -3.52
CA ASN A 50 -7.23 1.97 -2.08
C ASN A 50 -5.89 1.32 -1.71
N MET A 51 -4.79 1.99 -2.04
CA MET A 51 -3.43 1.60 -1.68
C MET A 51 -2.92 2.31 -0.41
N ASP A 52 -3.77 2.37 0.64
CA ASP A 52 -3.43 2.98 1.92
C ASP A 52 -2.26 2.26 2.61
N GLY A 53 -2.22 0.93 2.52
CA GLY A 53 -1.12 0.12 3.05
C GLY A 53 0.22 0.45 2.39
N THR A 54 0.22 0.67 1.07
CA THR A 54 1.41 1.06 0.31
C THR A 54 1.88 2.46 0.68
N ALA A 55 0.97 3.44 0.81
CA ALA A 55 1.32 4.79 1.25
C ALA A 55 1.92 4.81 2.65
N LEU A 56 1.38 4.00 3.57
CA LEU A 56 1.90 3.88 4.94
C LEU A 56 3.27 3.19 4.97
N TYR A 57 3.44 2.13 4.18
CA TYR A 57 4.71 1.43 4.01
C TYR A 57 5.80 2.39 3.50
N GLU A 58 5.53 3.12 2.41
CA GLU A 58 6.48 4.05 1.80
C GLU A 58 6.88 5.17 2.77
N ALA A 59 5.91 5.71 3.52
CA ALA A 59 6.16 6.74 4.51
C ALA A 59 7.07 6.23 5.63
N ILE A 60 6.75 5.08 6.24
CA ILE A 60 7.56 4.52 7.33
C ILE A 60 8.96 4.12 6.84
N ALA A 61 9.05 3.54 5.65
CA ALA A 61 10.30 3.14 5.05
C ALA A 61 11.22 4.34 4.75
N ALA A 62 10.65 5.47 4.31
CA ALA A 62 11.40 6.70 4.10
C ALA A 62 11.91 7.30 5.42
N LEU A 63 11.05 7.27 6.45
CA LEU A 63 11.46 7.71 7.79
C LEU A 63 12.59 6.82 8.36
N PHE A 64 12.51 5.51 8.13
CA PHE A 64 13.53 4.55 8.54
C PHE A 64 14.87 4.81 7.87
N ILE A 65 14.90 5.03 6.55
CA ILE A 65 16.14 5.36 5.82
C ILE A 65 16.76 6.66 6.35
N ALA A 66 15.94 7.69 6.61
CA ALA A 66 16.43 8.94 7.19
C ALA A 66 17.08 8.71 8.56
N GLN A 67 16.47 7.87 9.41
CA GLN A 67 17.00 7.54 10.73
C GLN A 67 18.31 6.73 10.66
N VAL A 68 18.42 5.76 9.76
CA VAL A 68 19.63 4.96 9.55
C VAL A 68 20.80 5.84 9.10
N ASN A 69 20.53 6.85 8.27
CA ASN A 69 21.53 7.80 7.79
C ASN A 69 21.81 8.96 8.75
N ASN A 70 21.22 8.97 9.94
CA ASN A 70 21.31 10.07 10.91
C ASN A 70 20.92 11.43 10.31
N MET A 71 19.93 11.44 9.41
CA MET A 71 19.39 12.66 8.82
C MET A 71 18.21 13.16 9.64
N ASP A 72 18.35 14.36 10.20
CA ASP A 72 17.25 15.02 10.90
C ASP A 72 16.17 15.45 9.92
N MET A 73 14.96 14.92 10.10
CA MET A 73 13.81 15.31 9.29
C MET A 73 13.06 16.47 9.92
N ASN A 74 12.87 17.53 9.12
CA ASN A 74 11.98 18.62 9.49
C ASN A 74 10.52 18.22 9.25
N PHE A 75 9.60 18.88 9.95
CA PHE A 75 8.15 18.72 9.79
C PHE A 75 7.70 18.89 8.32
N GLY A 76 8.34 19.80 7.57
CA GLY A 76 8.08 19.98 6.14
C GLY A 76 8.40 18.74 5.30
N GLN A 77 9.50 18.03 5.60
CA GLN A 77 9.87 16.80 4.87
C GLN A 77 8.91 15.67 5.17
N ILE A 78 8.46 15.53 6.42
CA ILE A 78 7.46 14.53 6.82
C ILE A 78 6.15 14.77 6.05
N LEU A 79 5.72 16.03 5.92
CA LEU A 79 4.53 16.39 5.17
C LEU A 79 4.69 16.10 3.67
N THR A 80 5.86 16.40 3.09
CA THR A 80 6.19 16.05 1.70
C THR A 80 6.17 14.55 1.46
N ILE A 81 6.77 13.75 2.36
CA ILE A 81 6.74 12.28 2.29
C ILE A 81 5.29 11.80 2.30
N SER A 82 4.47 12.28 3.23
CA SER A 82 3.06 11.84 3.33
C SER A 82 2.28 12.13 2.05
N ILE A 83 2.38 13.35 1.51
CA ILE A 83 1.66 13.73 0.28
C ILE A 83 2.18 12.94 -0.92
N THR A 84 3.51 12.81 -1.04
CA THR A 84 4.14 12.12 -2.18
C THR A 84 3.83 10.63 -2.14
N ALA A 85 3.88 9.99 -0.97
CA ALA A 85 3.54 8.58 -0.80
C ALA A 85 2.06 8.30 -1.13
N THR A 86 1.14 9.16 -0.69
CA THR A 86 -0.28 9.03 -1.07
C THR A 86 -0.50 9.24 -2.57
N ALA A 87 0.20 10.19 -3.19
CA ALA A 87 0.09 10.40 -4.63
C ALA A 87 0.71 9.24 -5.44
N ALA A 88 1.85 8.72 -4.98
CA ALA A 88 2.56 7.61 -5.60
C ALA A 88 1.77 6.30 -5.48
N SER A 89 1.14 6.03 -4.34
CA SER A 89 0.34 4.82 -4.13
C SER A 89 -0.88 4.75 -5.05
N ILE A 90 -1.54 5.88 -5.33
CA ILE A 90 -2.62 5.93 -6.32
C ILE A 90 -2.08 5.69 -7.74
N GLY A 91 -0.88 6.21 -8.05
CA GLY A 91 -0.22 6.04 -9.35
C GLY A 91 0.34 4.62 -9.59
N ALA A 92 0.56 3.85 -8.53
CA ALA A 92 1.13 2.51 -8.56
C ALA A 92 0.21 1.44 -9.18
N ALA A 93 -1.10 1.69 -9.21
CA ALA A 93 -2.13 0.71 -9.55
C ALA A 93 -2.00 0.05 -10.93
N GLY A 94 -1.21 0.62 -11.85
CA GLY A 94 -1.01 0.12 -13.20
C GLY A 94 0.37 -0.49 -13.49
N ILE A 95 1.31 -0.45 -12.53
CA ILE A 95 2.71 -0.81 -12.79
C ILE A 95 3.04 -2.17 -12.14
N PRO A 96 3.44 -3.20 -12.91
CA PRO A 96 3.97 -4.42 -12.33
C PRO A 96 5.25 -4.09 -11.53
N GLN A 97 5.32 -4.55 -10.27
CA GLN A 97 6.43 -4.25 -9.35
C GLN A 97 6.53 -2.77 -8.94
N ALA A 98 5.37 -2.09 -8.81
CA ALA A 98 5.28 -0.68 -8.47
C ALA A 98 5.96 -0.27 -7.14
N GLY A 99 6.08 -1.18 -6.16
CA GLY A 99 6.60 -0.86 -4.83
C GLY A 99 8.02 -0.28 -4.82
N LEU A 100 8.92 -0.77 -5.69
CA LEU A 100 10.27 -0.22 -5.78
C LEU A 100 10.29 1.16 -6.44
N VAL A 101 9.52 1.32 -7.52
CA VAL A 101 9.48 2.55 -8.31
C VAL A 101 8.91 3.70 -7.49
N THR A 102 7.82 3.44 -6.79
CA THR A 102 7.16 4.41 -5.90
C THR A 102 8.04 4.78 -4.70
N MET A 103 8.74 3.80 -4.11
CA MET A 103 9.70 4.07 -3.04
C MET A 103 10.83 5.00 -3.48
N VAL A 104 11.39 4.81 -4.67
CA VAL A 104 12.39 5.73 -5.25
C VAL A 104 11.82 7.14 -5.41
N ILE A 105 10.57 7.27 -5.87
CA ILE A 105 9.90 8.58 -6.02
C ILE A 105 9.78 9.28 -4.66
N VAL A 106 9.38 8.57 -3.61
CA VAL A 106 9.25 9.15 -2.27
C VAL A 106 10.61 9.58 -1.72
N LEU A 107 11.65 8.75 -1.81
CA LEU A 107 12.99 9.11 -1.32
C LEU A 107 13.59 10.30 -2.07
N THR A 108 13.47 10.32 -3.39
CA THR A 108 13.97 11.42 -4.22
C THR A 108 13.21 12.73 -3.96
N SER A 109 11.93 12.68 -3.57
CA SER A 109 11.14 13.88 -3.24
C SER A 109 11.68 14.68 -2.04
N VAL A 110 12.39 14.02 -1.13
CA VAL A 110 13.01 14.62 0.05
C VAL A 110 14.53 14.60 0.02
N GLY A 111 15.13 14.12 -1.07
CA GLY A 111 16.58 14.08 -1.26
C GLY A 111 17.30 13.01 -0.43
N LEU A 112 16.60 11.92 -0.08
CA LEU A 112 17.22 10.79 0.64
C LEU A 112 17.99 9.88 -0.33
N PRO A 113 19.10 9.26 0.13
CA PRO A 113 19.87 8.32 -0.67
C PRO A 113 19.03 7.09 -1.04
N THR A 114 19.01 6.75 -2.32
CA THR A 114 18.26 5.58 -2.84
C THR A 114 19.03 4.27 -2.72
N ASP A 115 20.31 4.33 -2.39
CA ASP A 115 21.17 3.13 -2.27
C ASP A 115 20.75 2.24 -1.08
N ASP A 116 20.09 2.83 -0.08
CA ASP A 116 19.60 2.12 1.10
C ASP A 116 18.26 1.40 0.91
N ILE A 117 17.64 1.52 -0.28
CA ILE A 117 16.42 0.77 -0.63
C ILE A 117 16.67 -0.74 -0.51
N THR A 118 17.91 -1.19 -0.75
CA THR A 118 18.33 -2.59 -0.61
C THR A 118 18.03 -3.17 0.78
N LEU A 119 18.08 -2.36 1.84
CA LEU A 119 17.74 -2.77 3.21
C LEU A 119 16.24 -3.07 3.34
N ILE A 120 15.40 -2.30 2.66
CA ILE A 120 13.95 -2.50 2.64
C ILE A 120 13.61 -3.75 1.84
N ILE A 121 14.21 -3.93 0.65
CA ILE A 121 14.01 -5.11 -0.21
C ILE A 121 14.32 -6.41 0.53
N ALA A 122 15.35 -6.42 1.38
CA ALA A 122 15.72 -7.58 2.17
C ALA A 122 14.64 -8.03 3.16
N VAL A 123 13.75 -7.12 3.58
CA VAL A 123 12.66 -7.36 4.54
C VAL A 123 11.29 -7.33 3.85
N ASP A 124 11.22 -6.87 2.59
CA ASP A 124 9.98 -6.70 1.82
C ASP A 124 9.15 -7.99 1.66
N TRP A 125 9.81 -9.15 1.66
CA TRP A 125 9.12 -10.45 1.61
C TRP A 125 8.36 -10.81 2.90
N PHE A 126 8.65 -10.13 4.01
CA PHE A 126 8.00 -10.32 5.31
C PHE A 126 6.85 -9.32 5.55
N LEU A 127 6.83 -8.20 4.81
CA LEU A 127 5.87 -7.10 4.93
C LEU A 127 4.67 -7.31 3.99
#